data_AF-A0AA40EQ87-F1
#
_entry.id   AF-A0AA40EQ87-F1
#
_cell.length_a   1.000
_cell.length_b   1.000
_cell.length_c   1.000
_cell.angle_alpha   90.00
_cell.angle_beta   90.00
_cell.angle_gamma   90.00
#
_symmetry.space_group_name_H-M   'P 1'
#
loop_
_entity.id
_entity.type
_entity.pdbx_description
1 polymer ?
#
loop_
_entity_poly.entity_id
_entity_poly.type
_entity_poly.pdbx_seq_one_letter_code
_entity_poly.pdbx_strand_id
1 'polypeptide(L)'
;MLPVATVSSHRFDSLHAALKRHGRCAGKNFTTGLTLLPINPPSLCLTQIDSCSKAHLCQIHLFETLRSPFSPLCYSGCLIKRPPAMDFPTQPSFVAHAKGYDATLLQHPVPRFMHAHEEFFGAKDLQGCRPFYATDMTYTKSNGQTLSGEAAVMALHGDYAMFSEFLHEPLYGTISETSDGGYRLFGSAKTYVNLPGGGEKKHVDLQGRGWECLALASFLVDVVKDAEGPQGYRLRSMQVFADPTPILGEAIKRGLIPVEALSS
;
A
#
# COMPACT_ATOMS: atom_id res chain seq x y z
N MET A 1 8.51 -26.31 30.78
CA MET A 1 8.69 -25.21 31.76
C MET A 1 10.14 -24.76 31.69
N LEU A 2 10.40 -23.55 31.19
CA LEU A 2 11.74 -22.94 31.12
C LEU A 2 11.83 -21.79 32.14
N PRO A 3 13.00 -21.50 32.72
CA PRO A 3 13.12 -20.57 33.84
C PRO A 3 13.14 -19.10 33.38
N VAL A 4 12.54 -18.23 34.19
CA VAL A 4 12.58 -16.76 34.04
C VAL A 4 13.81 -16.24 34.77
N ALA A 5 14.66 -15.49 34.07
CA ALA A 5 15.79 -14.78 34.66
C ALA A 5 15.39 -13.35 35.06
N THR A 6 15.59 -13.00 36.33
CA THR A 6 15.42 -11.65 36.89
C THR A 6 16.70 -10.83 36.69
N VAL A 7 16.59 -9.62 36.12
CA VAL A 7 17.70 -8.66 35.98
C VAL A 7 17.62 -7.61 37.10
N SER A 8 18.74 -7.38 37.79
CA SER A 8 18.83 -6.52 38.98
C SER A 8 18.76 -5.00 38.66
N SER A 9 18.10 -4.25 39.53
CA SER A 9 17.73 -2.83 39.41
C SER A 9 18.88 -1.81 39.49
N HIS A 10 20.12 -2.22 39.78
CA HIS A 10 21.21 -1.28 40.06
C HIS A 10 21.78 -0.51 38.84
N ARG A 11 21.42 -0.85 37.60
CA ARG A 11 21.92 -0.15 36.40
C ARG A 11 21.11 1.09 35.99
N PHE A 12 19.92 1.31 36.54
CA PHE A 12 19.07 2.45 36.17
C PHE A 12 19.46 3.76 36.88
N ASP A 13 19.97 3.68 38.11
CA ASP A 13 20.22 4.87 38.93
C ASP A 13 21.40 5.72 38.42
N SER A 14 22.43 5.09 37.84
CA SER A 14 23.58 5.82 37.29
C SER A 14 23.25 6.62 36.02
N LEU A 15 22.29 6.17 35.20
CA LEU A 15 21.90 6.86 33.97
C LEU A 15 21.00 8.08 34.28
N HIS A 16 20.13 7.96 35.28
CA HIS A 16 19.27 9.04 35.72
C HIS A 16 20.05 10.19 36.38
N ALA A 17 21.15 9.87 37.08
CA ALA A 17 22.05 10.87 37.67
C ALA A 17 22.87 11.66 36.63
N ALA A 18 23.18 11.05 35.47
CA ALA A 18 23.91 11.72 34.39
C ALA A 18 23.02 12.75 33.65
N LEU A 19 21.73 12.43 33.44
CA LEU A 19 20.78 13.29 32.75
C LEU A 19 20.38 14.55 33.56
N LYS A 20 20.44 14.49 34.90
CA LYS A 20 20.18 15.65 35.76
C LYS A 20 21.29 16.72 35.75
N ARG A 21 22.53 16.40 35.36
CA ARG A 21 23.65 17.37 35.38
C ARG A 21 23.66 18.34 34.20
N HIS A 22 22.95 18.04 33.11
CA HIS A 22 22.99 18.86 31.88
C HIS A 22 21.72 19.69 31.61
N GLY A 23 20.72 19.68 32.50
CA GLY A 23 19.48 20.43 32.32
C GLY A 23 19.38 21.67 33.21
N ARG A 24 20.00 22.80 32.83
CA ARG A 24 19.57 24.14 33.27
C ARG A 24 19.24 24.99 32.05
N CYS A 25 18.07 24.78 31.47
CA CYS A 25 17.37 25.81 30.72
C CYS A 25 15.92 25.85 31.19
N ALA A 26 15.47 27.04 31.56
CA ALA A 26 14.22 27.31 32.23
C ALA A 26 13.00 27.00 31.34
N GLY A 27 11.99 26.40 31.96
CA GLY A 27 10.58 26.54 31.57
C GLY A 27 10.16 25.92 30.24
N LYS A 28 10.00 24.60 30.21
CA LYS A 28 8.97 23.85 29.43
C LYS A 28 9.08 22.35 29.74
N ASN A 29 7.94 21.69 29.92
CA ASN A 29 7.87 20.25 30.19
C ASN A 29 8.22 19.48 28.92
N PHE A 30 9.30 18.70 28.95
CA PHE A 30 9.65 17.74 27.90
C PHE A 30 9.18 16.35 28.32
N THR A 31 8.49 15.65 27.42
CA THR A 31 8.16 14.23 27.58
C THR A 31 9.09 13.43 26.67
N THR A 32 10.13 12.83 27.22
CA THR A 32 11.00 11.90 26.49
C THR A 32 10.41 10.49 26.55
N GLY A 33 9.94 9.98 25.41
CA GLY A 33 9.59 8.57 25.24
C GLY A 33 10.79 7.79 24.74
N LEU A 34 11.25 6.78 25.51
CA LEU A 34 12.29 5.85 25.08
C LEU A 34 11.61 4.55 24.65
N THR A 35 11.61 4.24 23.35
CA THR A 35 11.12 2.95 22.85
C THR A 35 12.30 2.06 22.51
N LEU A 36 12.51 1.00 23.30
CA LEU A 36 13.47 -0.05 22.99
C LEU A 36 12.83 -1.01 21.97
N LEU A 37 13.33 -1.01 20.74
CA LEU A 37 13.00 -2.06 19.77
C LEU A 37 13.94 -3.25 20.00
N PRO A 38 13.43 -4.49 19.99
CA PRO A 38 14.26 -5.68 20.13
C PRO A 38 15.00 -5.92 18.81
N ILE A 39 16.22 -5.41 18.72
CA ILE A 39 17.19 -5.78 17.68
C ILE A 39 18.38 -6.45 18.36
N ASN A 40 18.75 -7.62 17.83
CA ASN A 40 19.89 -8.41 18.30
C ASN A 40 20.94 -8.42 17.18
N PRO A 41 22.17 -7.93 17.40
CA PRO A 41 22.70 -7.39 18.65
C PRO A 41 22.21 -5.96 18.95
N PRO A 42 22.22 -5.54 20.23
CA PRO A 42 21.72 -4.23 20.62
C PRO A 42 22.68 -3.12 20.16
N SER A 43 22.22 -2.27 19.23
CA SER A 43 22.80 -0.95 18.99
C SER A 43 21.88 0.12 19.57
N LEU A 44 22.45 1.01 20.38
CA LEU A 44 21.75 2.18 20.91
C LEU A 44 21.73 3.26 19.82
N CYS A 45 20.58 3.44 19.17
CA CYS A 45 20.34 4.61 18.31
C CYS A 45 19.55 5.64 19.13
N LEU A 46 20.21 6.73 19.50
CA LEU A 46 19.56 7.89 20.11
C LEU A 46 19.09 8.82 19.00
N THR A 47 17.82 8.73 18.62
CA THR A 47 17.16 9.73 17.79
C THR A 47 16.40 10.70 18.69
N GLN A 48 16.89 11.94 18.77
CA GLN A 48 16.13 13.03 19.37
C GLN A 48 15.15 13.56 18.30
N ILE A 49 13.86 13.39 18.55
CA ILE A 49 12.79 13.91 17.68
C ILE A 49 12.21 15.14 18.39
N ASP A 50 12.55 16.32 17.88
CA ASP A 50 11.93 17.57 18.33
C ASP A 50 10.60 17.76 17.58
N SER A 51 9.48 17.51 18.25
CA SER A 51 8.16 17.87 17.71
C SER A 51 7.86 19.33 18.07
N CYS A 52 7.95 20.25 17.09
CA CYS A 52 7.45 21.61 17.25
C CYS A 52 6.29 21.84 16.26
N SER A 53 5.09 22.05 16.80
CA SER A 53 3.90 22.34 16.00
C SER A 53 3.92 23.81 15.54
N LYS A 54 4.27 24.03 14.27
CA LYS A 54 3.67 24.98 13.33
C LYS A 54 4.66 25.24 12.18
N ALA A 55 4.08 25.37 10.99
CA ALA A 55 4.76 25.44 9.70
C ALA A 55 5.93 26.44 9.66
N HIS A 56 7.13 25.93 9.37
CA HIS A 56 8.10 26.47 8.42
C HIS A 56 9.26 25.49 8.25
N LEU A 57 9.90 25.56 7.08
CA LEU A 57 11.02 24.74 6.61
C LEU A 57 11.97 24.29 7.72
N CYS A 58 12.08 22.99 7.93
CA CYS A 58 13.15 22.41 8.73
C CYS A 58 14.42 22.38 7.87
N GLN A 59 15.16 23.50 7.83
CA GLN A 59 16.54 23.50 7.36
C GLN A 59 17.40 22.81 8.42
N ILE A 60 18.07 21.73 8.01
CA ILE A 60 19.11 21.10 8.82
C ILE A 60 20.33 22.03 8.78
N HIS A 61 20.51 22.84 9.82
CA HIS A 61 21.79 23.50 10.07
C HIS A 61 22.72 22.52 10.79
N LEU A 62 23.68 21.98 10.05
CA LEU A 62 24.88 21.38 10.64
C LEU A 62 25.68 22.50 11.31
N PHE A 63 25.65 22.53 12.65
CA PHE A 63 26.56 23.34 13.44
C PHE A 63 27.98 22.78 13.32
N GLU A 64 28.81 23.44 12.52
CA GLU A 64 30.27 23.36 12.64
C GLU A 64 30.69 24.20 13.85
N THR A 65 30.86 23.58 15.02
CA THR A 65 31.78 24.08 16.05
C THR A 65 31.95 23.05 17.17
N LEU A 66 33.14 22.45 17.23
CA LEU A 66 34.06 22.49 18.37
C LEU A 66 35.25 21.58 18.07
N ARG A 67 36.37 22.21 17.68
CA ARG A 67 37.70 21.57 17.67
C ARG A 67 38.07 21.26 19.12
N SER A 68 38.11 19.98 19.47
CA SER A 68 38.79 19.47 20.67
C SER A 68 39.80 18.41 20.24
N PRO A 69 41.04 18.43 20.75
CA PRO A 69 42.09 17.50 20.35
C PRO A 69 41.96 16.22 21.18
N PHE A 70 41.11 15.29 20.73
CA PHE A 70 41.15 13.92 21.24
C PHE A 70 42.08 13.06 20.37
N SER A 71 42.99 12.39 21.08
CA SER A 71 44.05 11.52 20.56
C SER A 71 43.52 10.41 19.63
N PRO A 72 44.32 9.96 18.64
CA PRO A 72 43.97 8.88 17.75
C PRO A 72 44.19 7.53 18.45
N LEU A 73 43.22 7.12 19.29
CA LEU A 73 43.21 5.77 19.85
C LEU A 73 42.09 4.95 19.20
N CYS A 74 42.54 4.07 18.29
CA CYS A 74 41.95 2.78 17.97
C CYS A 74 40.45 2.74 17.63
N TYR A 75 40.09 3.20 16.42
CA TYR A 75 38.98 2.60 15.67
C TYR A 75 39.52 1.50 14.77
N SER A 76 40.05 0.44 15.38
CA SER A 76 40.40 -0.78 14.66
C SER A 76 39.22 -1.76 14.79
N GLY A 77 38.52 -1.99 13.68
CA GLY A 77 37.96 -3.30 13.40
C GLY A 77 36.51 -3.60 13.82
N CYS A 78 35.58 -2.65 13.76
CA CYS A 78 34.17 -3.05 13.57
C CYS A 78 33.97 -3.36 12.09
N LEU A 79 34.44 -4.53 11.66
CA LEU A 79 34.09 -5.13 10.37
C LEU A 79 32.59 -5.40 10.40
N ILE A 80 31.80 -4.42 9.95
CA ILE A 80 30.39 -4.64 9.60
C ILE A 80 30.42 -5.72 8.52
N LYS A 81 30.20 -6.97 8.91
CA LYS A 81 30.01 -8.08 7.97
C LYS A 81 28.91 -7.64 7.03
N ARG A 82 29.21 -7.54 5.73
CA ARG A 82 28.16 -7.37 4.73
C ARG A 82 27.11 -8.44 5.00
N PRO A 83 25.82 -8.09 5.03
CA PRO A 83 24.79 -9.11 5.07
C PRO A 83 25.07 -10.12 3.95
N PRO A 84 24.83 -11.42 4.20
CA PRO A 84 25.04 -12.44 3.18
C PRO A 84 24.33 -12.01 1.89
N ALA A 85 24.99 -12.28 0.75
CA ALA A 85 24.38 -12.02 -0.54
C ALA A 85 23.02 -12.74 -0.60
N MET A 86 22.02 -12.10 -1.20
CA MET A 86 20.70 -12.71 -1.36
C MET A 86 20.85 -14.01 -2.16
N ASP A 87 20.36 -15.13 -1.62
CA ASP A 87 20.50 -16.47 -2.21
C ASP A 87 19.57 -16.72 -3.41
N PHE A 88 18.79 -15.72 -3.82
CA PHE A 88 17.80 -15.84 -4.88
C PHE A 88 17.87 -14.66 -5.87
N PRO A 89 17.64 -14.90 -7.18
CA PRO A 89 17.54 -13.83 -8.16
C PRO A 89 16.45 -12.82 -7.75
N THR A 90 16.78 -11.54 -7.80
CA THR A 90 15.84 -10.45 -7.52
C THR A 90 15.63 -9.59 -8.76
N GLN A 91 14.49 -8.90 -8.79
CA GLN A 91 14.19 -7.93 -9.82
C GLN A 91 13.73 -6.63 -9.14
N PRO A 92 14.17 -5.45 -9.63
CA PRO A 92 13.64 -4.18 -9.17
C PRO A 92 12.12 -4.11 -9.33
N SER A 93 11.45 -3.45 -8.39
CA SER A 93 10.02 -3.14 -8.47
C SER A 93 9.78 -1.69 -8.12
N PHE A 94 8.88 -1.04 -8.84
CA PHE A 94 8.31 0.23 -8.44
C PHE A 94 7.30 -0.01 -7.32
N VAL A 95 7.49 0.64 -6.17
CA VAL A 95 6.61 0.49 -5.00
C VAL A 95 6.00 1.84 -4.69
N ALA A 96 4.67 1.89 -4.58
CA ALA A 96 3.94 3.10 -4.25
C ALA A 96 2.91 2.84 -3.15
N HIS A 97 2.90 3.73 -2.15
CA HIS A 97 1.78 3.92 -1.24
C HIS A 97 0.98 5.10 -1.77
N ALA A 98 -0.26 4.85 -2.16
CA ALA A 98 -1.07 5.78 -2.92
C ALA A 98 -2.23 6.33 -2.10
N LYS A 99 -2.69 7.52 -2.48
CA LYS A 99 -3.99 8.08 -2.08
C LYS A 99 -4.82 8.32 -3.33
N GLY A 100 -5.40 7.25 -3.86
CA GLY A 100 -6.04 7.27 -5.17
C GLY A 100 -5.01 7.33 -6.30
N TYR A 101 -5.43 7.79 -7.48
CA TYR A 101 -4.55 8.06 -8.62
C TYR A 101 -3.79 9.39 -8.45
N ASP A 102 -2.94 9.47 -7.42
CA ASP A 102 -2.12 10.66 -7.17
C ASP A 102 -0.96 10.81 -8.18
N ALA A 103 -0.33 12.00 -8.15
CA ALA A 103 0.76 12.32 -9.08
C ALA A 103 1.98 11.41 -8.94
N THR A 104 2.20 10.78 -7.79
CA THR A 104 3.33 9.86 -7.58
C THR A 104 3.05 8.51 -8.23
N LEU A 105 1.86 7.95 -8.02
CA LEU A 105 1.45 6.69 -8.64
C LEU A 105 1.41 6.82 -10.18
N LEU A 106 0.91 7.95 -10.68
CA LEU A 106 0.81 8.24 -12.12
C LEU A 106 2.16 8.51 -12.81
N GLN A 107 3.30 8.51 -12.10
CA GLN A 107 4.62 8.56 -12.76
C GLN A 107 4.90 7.28 -13.56
N HIS A 108 4.39 6.14 -13.10
CA HIS A 108 4.55 4.87 -13.78
C HIS A 108 3.51 4.72 -14.92
N PRO A 109 3.85 4.17 -16.10
CA PRO A 109 2.91 4.02 -17.22
C PRO A 109 1.72 3.10 -16.90
N VAL A 110 1.94 2.01 -16.17
CA VAL A 110 0.87 1.05 -15.85
C VAL A 110 -0.30 1.66 -15.05
N PRO A 111 -0.10 2.41 -13.95
CA PRO A 111 -1.21 3.08 -13.29
C PRO A 111 -1.90 4.14 -14.14
N ARG A 112 -1.20 4.84 -15.05
CA ARG A 112 -1.86 5.74 -16.01
C ARG A 112 -2.75 4.99 -16.99
N PHE A 113 -2.30 3.82 -17.44
CA PHE A 113 -3.09 2.92 -18.29
C PHE A 113 -4.33 2.40 -17.55
N MET A 114 -4.16 1.93 -16.31
CA MET A 114 -5.28 1.46 -15.48
C MET A 114 -6.28 2.57 -15.16
N HIS A 115 -5.81 3.79 -14.87
CA HIS A 115 -6.69 4.94 -14.63
C HIS A 115 -7.56 5.25 -15.86
N ALA A 116 -6.96 5.27 -17.06
CA ALA A 116 -7.69 5.50 -18.30
C ALA A 116 -8.68 4.35 -18.62
N HIS A 117 -8.32 3.12 -18.29
CA HIS A 117 -9.25 1.97 -18.38
C HIS A 117 -10.45 2.14 -17.45
N GLU A 118 -10.21 2.57 -16.21
CA GLU A 118 -11.25 2.74 -15.20
C GLU A 118 -12.28 3.82 -15.56
N GLU A 119 -11.92 4.84 -16.36
CA GLU A 119 -12.88 5.84 -16.84
C GLU A 119 -13.99 5.18 -17.68
N PHE A 120 -13.64 4.29 -18.62
CA PHE A 120 -14.62 3.54 -19.42
C PHE A 120 -15.30 2.46 -18.60
N PHE A 121 -14.55 1.77 -17.72
CA PHE A 121 -15.07 0.70 -16.89
C PHE A 121 -16.13 1.22 -15.91
N GLY A 122 -15.84 2.33 -15.21
CA GLY A 122 -16.75 3.02 -14.30
C GLY A 122 -17.99 3.58 -14.97
N ALA A 123 -17.86 4.03 -16.23
CA ALA A 123 -18.99 4.41 -17.08
C ALA A 123 -19.82 3.21 -17.59
N LYS A 124 -19.39 1.98 -17.29
CA LYS A 124 -19.96 0.72 -17.81
C LYS A 124 -19.97 0.64 -19.33
N ASP A 125 -19.02 1.33 -19.97
CA ASP A 125 -18.84 1.29 -21.43
C ASP A 125 -17.95 0.10 -21.81
N LEU A 126 -18.58 -1.06 -21.95
CA LEU A 126 -17.91 -2.28 -22.39
C LEU A 126 -17.20 -2.08 -23.74
N GLN A 127 -17.81 -1.34 -24.68
CA GLN A 127 -17.24 -1.15 -26.00
C GLN A 127 -15.99 -0.27 -25.94
N GLY A 128 -16.02 0.80 -25.15
CA GLY A 128 -14.86 1.65 -24.86
C GLY A 128 -13.74 0.93 -24.10
N CYS A 129 -14.07 -0.09 -23.30
CA CYS A 129 -13.07 -0.92 -22.62
C CYS A 129 -12.37 -1.92 -23.55
N ARG A 130 -13.00 -2.37 -24.65
CA ARG A 130 -12.44 -3.45 -25.51
C ARG A 130 -11.00 -3.22 -25.98
N PRO A 131 -10.60 -2.00 -26.41
CA PRO A 131 -9.22 -1.73 -26.79
C PRO A 131 -8.19 -2.00 -25.69
N PHE A 132 -8.59 -1.94 -24.42
CA PHE A 132 -7.70 -2.16 -23.27
C PHE A 132 -7.42 -3.65 -23.00
N TYR A 133 -8.18 -4.59 -23.59
CA TYR A 133 -8.02 -6.02 -23.32
C TYR A 133 -7.24 -6.72 -24.44
N ALA A 134 -6.33 -7.63 -24.06
CA ALA A 134 -5.74 -8.57 -24.99
C ALA A 134 -6.81 -9.55 -25.49
N THR A 135 -6.65 -10.09 -26.70
CA THR A 135 -7.62 -11.03 -27.28
C THR A 135 -7.70 -12.34 -26.51
N ASP A 136 -6.60 -12.73 -25.86
CA ASP A 136 -6.45 -13.91 -25.00
C ASP A 136 -6.53 -13.57 -23.50
N MET A 137 -7.10 -12.41 -23.15
CA MET A 137 -7.18 -11.93 -21.78
C MET A 137 -7.77 -12.99 -20.83
N THR A 138 -7.18 -13.14 -19.65
CA THR A 138 -7.65 -14.05 -18.62
C THR A 138 -8.19 -13.29 -17.41
N TYR A 139 -9.26 -13.81 -16.82
CA TYR A 139 -9.86 -13.26 -15.62
C TYR A 139 -10.03 -14.34 -14.57
N THR A 140 -9.41 -14.16 -13.39
CA THR A 140 -9.54 -15.08 -12.26
C THR A 140 -10.30 -14.40 -11.13
N LYS A 141 -11.47 -14.95 -10.80
CA LYS A 141 -12.34 -14.46 -9.74
C LYS A 141 -11.78 -14.79 -8.35
N SER A 142 -12.32 -14.15 -7.32
CA SER A 142 -11.96 -14.43 -5.91
C SER A 142 -12.22 -15.88 -5.48
N ASN A 143 -13.15 -16.59 -6.15
CA ASN A 143 -13.43 -18.01 -5.89
C ASN A 143 -12.44 -18.98 -6.59
N GLY A 144 -11.43 -18.45 -7.28
CA GLY A 144 -10.42 -19.23 -8.01
C GLY A 144 -10.83 -19.67 -9.42
N GLN A 145 -12.05 -19.37 -9.86
CA GLN A 145 -12.47 -19.66 -11.23
C GLN A 145 -11.74 -18.74 -12.22
N THR A 146 -11.10 -19.34 -13.22
CA THR A 146 -10.44 -18.63 -14.33
C THR A 146 -11.22 -18.77 -15.62
N LEU A 147 -11.41 -17.65 -16.33
CA LEU A 147 -11.98 -17.57 -17.67
C LEU A 147 -10.97 -16.94 -18.64
N SER A 148 -11.22 -17.09 -19.95
CA SER A 148 -10.34 -16.56 -21.01
C SER A 148 -11.10 -15.92 -22.16
N GLY A 149 -10.44 -14.99 -22.87
CA GLY A 149 -10.96 -14.28 -24.03
C GLY A 149 -12.22 -13.47 -23.71
N GLU A 150 -13.20 -13.51 -24.61
CA GLU A 150 -14.46 -12.78 -24.44
C GLU A 150 -15.20 -13.15 -23.15
N ALA A 151 -15.16 -14.42 -22.74
CA ALA A 151 -15.79 -14.87 -21.50
C ALA A 151 -15.16 -14.23 -20.25
N ALA A 152 -13.85 -13.97 -20.29
CA ALA A 152 -13.15 -13.27 -19.21
C ALA A 152 -13.58 -11.80 -19.13
N VAL A 153 -13.66 -11.12 -20.27
CA VAL A 153 -14.12 -9.73 -20.36
C VAL A 153 -15.56 -9.59 -19.86
N MET A 154 -16.46 -10.48 -20.32
CA MET A 154 -17.85 -10.49 -19.89
C MET A 154 -17.99 -10.79 -18.40
N ALA A 155 -17.19 -11.72 -17.86
CA ALA A 155 -17.20 -12.04 -16.44
C ALA A 155 -16.70 -10.87 -15.58
N LEU A 156 -15.62 -10.18 -15.99
CA LEU A 156 -15.11 -9.00 -15.29
C LEU A 156 -16.17 -7.89 -15.21
N HIS A 157 -16.82 -7.57 -16.32
CA HIS A 157 -17.90 -6.58 -16.33
C HIS A 157 -19.14 -7.06 -15.56
N GLY A 158 -19.45 -8.35 -15.64
CA GLY A 158 -20.54 -9.00 -14.91
C GLY A 158 -20.44 -8.83 -13.39
N ASP A 159 -19.22 -8.93 -12.84
CA ASP A 159 -18.99 -8.78 -11.40
C ASP A 159 -19.29 -7.36 -10.87
N TYR A 160 -19.35 -6.36 -11.75
CA TYR A 160 -19.71 -4.96 -11.43
C TYR A 160 -21.11 -4.58 -11.97
N ALA A 161 -21.81 -5.49 -12.64
CA ALA A 161 -23.06 -5.19 -13.32
C ALA A 161 -24.15 -4.75 -12.35
N MET A 162 -24.20 -5.35 -11.16
CA MET A 162 -25.22 -5.06 -10.14
C MET A 162 -25.08 -3.67 -9.51
N PHE A 163 -23.91 -3.04 -9.54
CA PHE A 163 -23.71 -1.73 -8.90
C PHE A 163 -24.36 -0.63 -9.74
N SER A 164 -25.00 0.37 -9.12
CA SER A 164 -25.41 1.55 -9.88
C SER A 164 -24.20 2.42 -10.23
N GLU A 165 -23.24 2.49 -9.32
CA GLU A 165 -21.99 3.25 -9.46
C GLU A 165 -20.91 2.56 -8.61
N PHE A 166 -19.66 2.71 -9.02
CA PHE A 166 -18.52 2.25 -8.24
C PHE A 166 -17.29 3.14 -8.47
N LEU A 167 -16.34 3.07 -7.56
CA LEU A 167 -15.06 3.79 -7.63
C LEU A 167 -13.97 2.92 -7.00
N HIS A 168 -12.81 2.88 -7.64
CA HIS A 168 -11.60 2.31 -7.09
C HIS A 168 -10.65 3.43 -6.65
N GLU A 169 -10.20 3.38 -5.40
CA GLU A 169 -9.15 4.24 -4.88
C GLU A 169 -7.91 3.42 -4.53
N PRO A 170 -6.85 3.45 -5.37
CA PRO A 170 -5.59 2.79 -5.06
C PRO A 170 -5.03 3.18 -3.69
N LEU A 171 -4.58 2.18 -2.92
CA LEU A 171 -3.93 2.33 -1.62
C LEU A 171 -2.44 1.98 -1.68
N TYR A 172 -2.11 0.95 -2.43
CA TYR A 172 -0.76 0.40 -2.52
C TYR A 172 -0.59 -0.37 -3.82
N GLY A 173 0.61 -0.34 -4.38
CA GLY A 173 0.96 -1.21 -5.50
C GLY A 173 2.45 -1.47 -5.63
N THR A 174 2.78 -2.64 -6.14
CA THR A 174 4.11 -3.02 -6.61
C THR A 174 4.05 -3.35 -8.09
N ILE A 175 5.01 -2.84 -8.86
CA ILE A 175 5.07 -3.08 -10.30
C ILE A 175 6.46 -3.56 -10.66
N SER A 176 6.53 -4.72 -11.31
CA SER A 176 7.76 -5.27 -11.86
C SER A 176 7.61 -5.47 -13.36
N GLU A 177 8.72 -5.34 -14.10
CA GLU A 177 8.73 -5.78 -15.49
C GLU A 177 8.55 -7.30 -15.55
N THR A 178 8.02 -7.80 -16.65
CA THR A 178 7.90 -9.24 -16.92
C THR A 178 8.96 -9.66 -17.94
N SER A 179 9.29 -10.94 -18.01
CA SER A 179 10.35 -11.45 -18.90
C SER A 179 10.10 -11.18 -20.39
N ASP A 180 8.83 -11.02 -20.77
CA ASP A 180 8.35 -10.67 -22.10
C ASP A 180 8.28 -9.15 -22.34
N GLY A 181 8.79 -8.34 -21.39
CA GLY A 181 8.91 -6.89 -21.54
C GLY A 181 7.62 -6.12 -21.25
N GLY A 182 6.56 -6.77 -20.77
CA GLY A 182 5.39 -6.13 -20.19
C GLY A 182 5.59 -5.80 -18.71
N TYR A 183 4.49 -5.61 -17.97
CA TYR A 183 4.50 -5.32 -16.54
C TYR A 183 3.53 -6.21 -15.78
N ARG A 184 3.89 -6.50 -14.52
CA ARG A 184 3.03 -7.13 -13.53
C ARG A 184 2.79 -6.15 -12.40
N LEU A 185 1.53 -5.83 -12.14
CA LEU A 185 1.08 -5.02 -11.01
C LEU A 185 0.41 -5.93 -10.00
N PHE A 186 0.88 -5.89 -8.75
CA PHE A 186 0.10 -6.33 -7.60
C PHE A 186 -0.34 -5.08 -6.82
N GLY A 187 -1.64 -4.84 -6.75
CA GLY A 187 -2.21 -3.65 -6.16
C GLY A 187 -3.27 -3.94 -5.12
N SER A 188 -3.59 -2.95 -4.29
CA SER A 188 -4.78 -2.94 -3.44
C SER A 188 -5.50 -1.61 -3.57
N ALA A 189 -6.82 -1.64 -3.50
CA ALA A 189 -7.67 -0.47 -3.58
C ALA A 189 -8.84 -0.58 -2.60
N LYS A 190 -9.35 0.58 -2.19
CA LYS A 190 -10.72 0.67 -1.69
C LYS A 190 -11.65 0.65 -2.88
N THR A 191 -12.67 -0.20 -2.81
CA THR A 191 -13.75 -0.23 -3.79
C THR A 191 -15.02 0.26 -3.12
N TYR A 192 -15.45 1.45 -3.51
CA TYR A 192 -16.71 2.02 -3.04
C TYR A 192 -17.79 1.68 -4.06
N VAL A 193 -18.98 1.33 -3.58
CA VAL A 193 -20.09 0.97 -4.45
C VAL A 193 -21.42 1.54 -3.95
N ASN A 194 -22.31 1.82 -4.91
CA ASN A 194 -23.71 2.12 -4.68
C ASN A 194 -24.57 1.00 -5.28
N LEU A 195 -25.66 0.65 -4.59
CA LEU A 195 -26.56 -0.40 -5.02
C LEU A 195 -27.85 0.18 -5.65
N PRO A 196 -28.49 -0.55 -6.59
CA PRO A 196 -29.72 -0.12 -7.24
C PRO A 196 -30.84 0.22 -6.25
N GLY A 197 -31.48 1.39 -6.45
CA GLY A 197 -32.53 1.90 -5.56
C GLY A 197 -32.04 2.85 -4.46
N GLY A 198 -30.71 3.03 -4.33
CA GLY A 198 -30.12 3.96 -3.37
C GLY A 198 -30.18 3.50 -1.91
N GLY A 199 -29.33 4.06 -1.07
CA GLY A 199 -29.22 3.71 0.34
C GLY A 199 -28.43 4.75 1.15
N GLU A 200 -28.29 4.50 2.45
CA GLU A 200 -27.53 5.34 3.37
C GLU A 200 -26.05 5.40 2.97
N LYS A 201 -25.49 6.60 2.84
CA LYS A 201 -24.09 6.82 2.49
C LYS A 201 -23.23 6.83 3.76
N LYS A 202 -22.55 5.72 4.03
CA LYS A 202 -21.75 5.49 5.26
C LYS A 202 -20.26 5.74 5.08
N HIS A 203 -19.80 5.75 3.84
CA HIS A 203 -18.39 5.89 3.49
C HIS A 203 -18.17 7.16 2.69
N VAL A 204 -17.01 7.78 2.84
CA VAL A 204 -16.63 9.00 2.12
C VAL A 204 -15.30 8.73 1.42
N ASP A 205 -15.25 9.02 0.12
CA ASP A 205 -14.04 8.90 -0.69
C ASP A 205 -13.10 10.10 -0.52
N LEU A 206 -11.97 10.10 -1.21
CA LEU A 206 -10.98 11.19 -1.16
C LEU A 206 -11.50 12.50 -1.77
N GLN A 207 -12.54 12.45 -2.60
CA GLN A 207 -13.17 13.62 -3.19
C GLN A 207 -14.34 14.16 -2.33
N GLY A 208 -14.63 13.51 -1.21
CA GLY A 208 -15.72 13.89 -0.31
C GLY A 208 -17.09 13.35 -0.73
N ARG A 209 -17.18 12.48 -1.73
CA ARG A 209 -18.43 11.88 -2.17
C ARG A 209 -18.80 10.70 -1.27
N GLY A 210 -20.09 10.60 -0.96
CA GLY A 210 -20.68 9.57 -0.11
C GLY A 210 -21.03 8.28 -0.86
N TRP A 211 -20.76 7.13 -0.22
CA TRP A 211 -20.93 5.79 -0.77
C TRP A 211 -21.65 4.85 0.20
N GLU A 212 -22.43 3.91 -0.33
CA GLU A 212 -23.22 2.97 0.47
C GLU A 212 -22.35 1.88 1.10
N CYS A 213 -21.49 1.27 0.30
CA CYS A 213 -20.63 0.18 0.73
C CYS A 213 -19.16 0.48 0.41
N LEU A 214 -18.27 -0.12 1.19
CA LEU A 214 -16.83 -0.12 1.00
C LEU A 214 -16.31 -1.56 1.14
N ALA A 215 -15.57 -2.02 0.15
CA ALA A 215 -14.80 -3.25 0.20
C ALA A 215 -13.32 -2.95 -0.02
N LEU A 216 -12.45 -3.83 0.48
CA LEU A 216 -11.04 -3.84 0.10
C LEU A 216 -10.83 -4.95 -0.92
N ALA A 217 -10.13 -4.61 -1.99
CA ALA A 217 -9.78 -5.56 -3.04
C ALA A 217 -8.30 -5.44 -3.37
N SER A 218 -7.69 -6.58 -3.64
CA SER A 218 -6.36 -6.68 -4.22
C SER A 218 -6.44 -7.28 -5.62
N PHE A 219 -5.52 -6.86 -6.48
CA PHE A 219 -5.50 -7.20 -7.89
C PHE A 219 -4.10 -7.62 -8.29
N LEU A 220 -3.98 -8.76 -8.95
CA LEU A 220 -2.79 -9.14 -9.70
C LEU A 220 -3.10 -8.98 -11.19
N VAL A 221 -2.40 -8.06 -11.84
CA VAL A 221 -2.66 -7.65 -13.22
C VAL A 221 -1.39 -7.79 -14.05
N ASP A 222 -1.50 -8.48 -15.19
CA ASP A 222 -0.45 -8.45 -16.21
C ASP A 222 -0.88 -7.54 -17.36
N VAL A 223 0.03 -6.65 -17.73
CA VAL A 223 -0.10 -5.73 -18.86
C VAL A 223 1.01 -6.04 -19.85
N VAL A 224 0.64 -6.26 -21.11
CA VAL A 224 1.58 -6.52 -22.21
C VAL A 224 1.70 -5.28 -23.09
N LYS A 225 2.87 -5.12 -23.73
CA LYS A 225 3.08 -4.09 -24.74
C LYS A 225 2.30 -4.46 -26.00
N ASP A 226 1.57 -3.51 -26.53
CA ASP A 226 0.81 -3.63 -27.77
C ASP A 226 0.68 -2.25 -28.41
N ALA A 227 1.25 -2.06 -29.59
CA ALA A 227 1.29 -0.76 -30.26
C ALA A 227 -0.10 -0.23 -30.68
N GLU A 228 -1.09 -1.12 -30.83
CA GLU A 228 -2.47 -0.78 -31.16
C GLU A 228 -3.32 -0.53 -29.90
N GLY A 229 -2.81 -0.95 -28.74
CA GLY A 229 -3.47 -0.76 -27.45
C GLY A 229 -3.40 0.68 -26.95
N PRO A 230 -4.37 1.12 -26.12
CA PRO A 230 -4.30 2.41 -25.44
C PRO A 230 -2.97 2.58 -24.70
N GLN A 231 -2.32 3.72 -24.91
CA GLN A 231 -1.01 4.05 -24.33
C GLN A 231 0.11 3.03 -24.65
N GLY A 232 -0.06 2.19 -25.68
CA GLY A 232 0.91 1.16 -26.06
C GLY A 232 0.80 -0.14 -25.26
N TYR A 233 -0.34 -0.39 -24.61
CA TYR A 233 -0.54 -1.52 -23.72
C TYR A 233 -1.91 -2.19 -23.87
N ARG A 234 -1.98 -3.46 -23.46
CA ARG A 234 -3.22 -4.20 -23.22
C ARG A 234 -3.12 -5.02 -21.94
N LEU A 235 -4.27 -5.21 -21.28
CA LEU A 235 -4.42 -6.05 -20.12
C LEU A 235 -4.54 -7.52 -20.56
N ARG A 236 -3.58 -8.34 -20.15
CA ARG A 236 -3.49 -9.77 -20.47
C ARG A 236 -4.11 -10.65 -19.39
N SER A 237 -3.96 -10.28 -18.11
CA SER A 237 -4.56 -11.04 -17.03
C SER A 237 -5.01 -10.11 -15.91
N MET A 238 -6.09 -10.49 -15.24
CA MET A 238 -6.51 -9.90 -13.99
C MET A 238 -6.97 -11.01 -13.05
N GLN A 239 -6.40 -11.05 -11.85
CA GLN A 239 -6.86 -11.88 -10.76
C GLN A 239 -7.29 -10.99 -9.60
N VAL A 240 -8.50 -11.24 -9.08
CA VAL A 240 -9.10 -10.46 -8.00
C VAL A 240 -9.04 -11.24 -6.70
N PHE A 241 -8.62 -10.55 -5.64
CA PHE A 241 -8.66 -11.01 -4.26
C PHE A 241 -9.50 -10.00 -3.48
N ALA A 242 -10.81 -10.24 -3.43
CA ALA A 242 -11.75 -9.36 -2.73
C ALA A 242 -12.65 -10.17 -1.81
N ASP A 243 -12.98 -9.59 -0.65
CA ASP A 243 -14.05 -10.06 0.21
C ASP A 243 -15.35 -9.32 -0.16
N PRO A 244 -16.30 -9.97 -0.86
CA PRO A 244 -17.54 -9.32 -1.26
C PRO A 244 -18.56 -9.25 -0.12
N THR A 245 -18.30 -9.84 1.05
CA THR A 245 -19.28 -9.99 2.14
C THR A 245 -19.95 -8.67 2.56
N PRO A 246 -19.24 -7.53 2.72
CA PRO A 246 -19.89 -6.27 3.08
C PRO A 246 -20.93 -5.82 2.06
N ILE A 247 -20.66 -6.02 0.77
CA ILE A 247 -21.53 -5.64 -0.33
C ILE A 247 -22.71 -6.60 -0.43
N LEU A 248 -22.44 -7.91 -0.34
CA LEU A 248 -23.47 -8.96 -0.40
C LEU A 248 -24.45 -8.84 0.78
N GLY A 249 -23.98 -8.53 1.98
CA GLY A 249 -24.83 -8.34 3.15
C GLY A 249 -25.85 -7.22 2.95
N GLU A 250 -25.44 -6.08 2.40
CA GLU A 250 -26.35 -4.97 2.10
C GLU A 250 -27.29 -5.30 0.93
N ALA A 251 -26.79 -5.99 -0.11
CA ALA A 251 -27.60 -6.43 -1.24
C ALA A 251 -28.72 -7.41 -0.82
N ILE A 252 -28.41 -8.36 0.06
CA ILE A 252 -29.37 -9.33 0.61
C ILE A 252 -30.41 -8.64 1.48
N LYS A 253 -29.96 -7.75 2.39
CA LYS A 253 -30.86 -6.98 3.26
C LYS A 253 -31.91 -6.21 2.47
N ARG A 254 -31.57 -5.80 1.24
CA ARG A 254 -32.44 -5.05 0.33
C ARG A 254 -33.21 -5.93 -0.67
N GLY A 255 -33.05 -7.26 -0.60
CA GLY A 255 -33.68 -8.20 -1.52
C GLY A 255 -33.17 -8.12 -2.96
N LEU A 256 -31.98 -7.55 -3.19
CA LEU A 256 -31.35 -7.50 -4.52
C LEU A 256 -30.72 -8.84 -4.92
N ILE A 257 -30.31 -9.62 -3.91
CA ILE A 257 -29.76 -10.96 -4.08
C ILE A 257 -30.51 -11.89 -3.11
N PRO A 258 -31.06 -13.02 -3.58
CA PRO A 258 -31.64 -14.03 -2.69
C PRO A 258 -30.53 -14.73 -1.90
N VAL A 259 -30.79 -15.06 -0.63
CA VAL A 259 -29.80 -15.70 0.25
C VAL A 259 -29.32 -17.04 -0.33
N GLU A 260 -30.20 -17.74 -1.03
CA GLU A 260 -29.95 -19.01 -1.67
C GLU A 260 -28.83 -18.94 -2.72
N ALA A 261 -28.64 -17.77 -3.35
CA ALA A 261 -27.57 -17.54 -4.33
C ALA A 261 -26.16 -17.47 -3.71
N LEU A 262 -26.02 -17.48 -2.38
CA LEU A 262 -24.72 -17.55 -1.70
C LEU A 262 -24.14 -18.97 -1.60
N SER A 263 -24.94 -20.00 -1.92
CA SER A 263 -24.59 -21.41 -1.71
C SER A 263 -24.12 -22.13 -2.98
N SER A 264 -24.02 -21.42 -4.11
CA SER A 264 -23.60 -21.90 -5.43
C SER A 264 -22.22 -21.40 -5.82
#